data_AF-A0A6M1S9H3-F1
#
_entry.id   AF-A0A6M1S9H3-F1
#
_cell.length_a   1.000
_cell.length_b   1.000
_cell.length_c   1.000
_cell.angle_alpha   90.00
_cell.angle_beta   90.00
_cell.angle_gamma   90.00
#
_symmetry.space_group_name_H-M   'P 1'
#
loop_
_entity.id
_entity.type
_entity.pdbx_description
1 polymer ?
#
loop_
_entity_poly.entity_id
_entity_poly.type
_entity_poly.pdbx_seq_one_letter_code
_entity_poly.pdbx_strand_id
1 'polypeptide(L)'
;MKRRDGSEHWAPKPGDPLDEVLSETLGIPLFQEQAMQMAIKGAGFTQGEADQLRRAMAAWRRTGKMAVFEERFILGMVGNGYEQDFAERCFAQIKGFAEYGFPESHAASFALLVYASCWFKCHYPDVFACALLNSQPMGFYGPSQIVRDVREHGIEVLAADINHSDLECVLEPGAGQVRERIWPRHRDMADDILSQKAIRLGLNFVEGLAENDINQLVARRPREGYRSVREVWARSAIPIASLEKLARADAFASLGLNRREALWAVKGLIGTHGAETLPLFAAAGPSRDLVAEEPAGLPLMGPGKRSSTIIRPSRYRSRDTRCSSFVPC
;
A
#
# COMPACT_ATOMS: atom_id res chain seq x y z
N MET A 1 17.05 -14.36 16.54
CA MET A 1 17.74 -13.06 16.36
C MET A 1 19.15 -13.09 16.92
N LYS A 2 19.37 -13.42 18.20
CA LYS A 2 20.72 -13.50 18.81
C LYS A 2 21.75 -14.38 18.06
N ARG A 3 21.33 -15.49 17.46
CA ARG A 3 22.23 -16.29 16.61
C ARG A 3 22.55 -15.64 15.26
N ARG A 4 21.59 -14.88 14.71
CA ARG A 4 21.73 -14.21 13.41
C ARG A 4 22.56 -12.93 13.50
N ASP A 5 22.48 -12.22 14.61
CA ASP A 5 23.30 -11.04 14.89
C ASP A 5 24.70 -11.39 15.43
N GLY A 6 24.97 -12.68 15.68
CA GLY A 6 26.27 -13.19 16.16
C GLY A 6 26.50 -13.06 17.67
N SER A 7 25.52 -12.58 18.45
CA SER A 7 25.63 -12.49 19.91
C SER A 7 25.56 -13.84 20.62
N GLU A 8 24.93 -14.84 20.01
CA GLU A 8 24.92 -16.23 20.46
C GLU A 8 25.60 -17.10 19.38
N HIS A 9 26.72 -17.72 19.73
CA HIS A 9 27.45 -18.56 18.79
C HIS A 9 26.72 -19.90 18.60
N TRP A 10 26.39 -20.20 17.36
CA TRP A 10 25.92 -21.51 16.92
C TRP A 10 26.72 -21.89 15.68
N ALA A 11 27.28 -23.10 15.69
CA ALA A 11 28.01 -23.65 14.57
C ALA A 11 27.57 -25.10 14.35
N PRO A 12 27.33 -25.51 13.09
CA PRO A 12 27.01 -26.89 12.78
C PRO A 12 28.22 -27.77 13.12
N LYS A 13 27.98 -28.88 13.80
CA LYS A 13 28.94 -29.94 14.04
C LYS A 13 29.05 -30.79 12.78
N PRO A 14 30.27 -31.00 12.24
CA PRO A 14 30.44 -31.84 11.06
C PRO A 14 29.91 -33.25 11.29
N GLY A 15 29.03 -33.72 10.40
CA GLY A 15 28.45 -35.06 10.44
C GLY A 15 27.25 -35.24 11.38
N ASP A 16 26.73 -34.15 11.97
CA ASP A 16 25.51 -34.19 12.78
C ASP A 16 24.26 -34.14 11.87
N PRO A 17 23.40 -35.19 11.86
CA PRO A 17 22.19 -35.23 11.04
C PRO A 17 21.16 -34.15 11.35
N LEU A 18 21.14 -33.59 12.58
CA LEU A 18 20.24 -32.49 12.94
C LEU A 18 20.71 -31.16 12.36
N ASP A 19 22.03 -30.96 12.26
CA ASP A 19 22.58 -29.74 11.70
C ASP A 19 22.35 -29.63 10.19
N GLU A 20 22.23 -30.76 9.48
CA GLU A 20 21.77 -30.76 8.08
C GLU A 20 20.37 -30.15 7.92
N VAL A 21 19.49 -30.33 8.91
CA VAL A 21 18.10 -29.83 8.89
C VAL A 21 18.01 -28.39 9.37
N LEU A 22 18.85 -28.02 10.34
CA LEU A 22 18.75 -26.76 11.06
C LEU A 22 19.77 -25.70 10.64
N SER A 23 20.69 -26.02 9.73
CA SER A 23 21.74 -25.10 9.25
C SER A 23 21.18 -23.80 8.69
N GLU A 24 20.14 -23.89 7.86
CA GLU A 24 19.50 -22.72 7.24
C GLU A 24 18.80 -21.81 8.28
N THR A 25 18.44 -22.37 9.44
CA THR A 25 17.72 -21.67 10.51
C THR A 25 18.56 -21.48 11.78
N LEU A 26 19.90 -21.62 11.67
CA LEU A 26 20.86 -21.42 12.74
C LEU A 26 20.56 -22.26 14.00
N GLY A 27 20.21 -23.53 13.81
CA GLY A 27 19.98 -24.47 14.91
C GLY A 27 18.63 -24.29 15.61
N ILE A 28 17.70 -23.54 15.02
CA ILE A 28 16.36 -23.31 15.57
C ILE A 28 15.34 -23.90 14.57
N PRO A 29 14.56 -24.93 14.92
CA PRO A 29 13.47 -25.37 14.06
C PRO A 29 12.48 -24.22 13.90
N LEU A 30 12.08 -23.90 12.67
CA LEU A 30 11.08 -22.86 12.37
C LEU A 30 9.88 -23.40 11.59
N PHE A 31 10.10 -24.43 10.76
CA PHE A 31 9.07 -24.99 9.88
C PHE A 31 8.57 -26.35 10.38
N GLN A 32 7.32 -26.68 10.00
CA GLN A 32 6.74 -28.00 10.32
C GLN A 32 7.57 -29.12 9.67
N GLU A 33 8.02 -28.89 8.44
CA GLU A 33 8.86 -29.81 7.67
C GLU A 33 10.18 -30.09 8.39
N GLN A 34 10.82 -29.06 8.95
CA GLN A 34 12.03 -29.22 9.76
C GLN A 34 11.79 -30.05 11.02
N ALA A 35 10.70 -29.79 11.75
CA ALA A 35 10.34 -30.58 12.94
C ALA A 35 10.17 -32.08 12.61
N MET A 36 9.60 -32.40 11.44
CA MET A 36 9.45 -33.79 11.00
C MET A 36 10.80 -34.41 10.61
N GLN A 37 11.66 -33.65 9.91
CA GLN A 37 13.02 -34.10 9.59
C GLN A 37 13.87 -34.32 10.84
N MET A 38 13.72 -33.50 11.89
CA MET A 38 14.36 -33.73 13.18
C MET A 38 13.91 -35.03 13.84
N ALA A 39 12.61 -35.35 13.79
CA ALA A 39 12.10 -36.61 14.32
C ALA A 39 12.68 -37.82 13.56
N ILE A 40 12.81 -37.72 12.24
CA ILE A 40 13.35 -38.80 11.40
C ILE A 40 14.85 -38.95 11.61
N LYS A 41 15.63 -37.89 11.39
CA LYS A 41 17.11 -37.93 11.42
C LYS A 41 17.68 -37.92 12.84
N GLY A 42 17.05 -37.19 13.76
CA GLY A 42 17.51 -37.03 15.14
C GLY A 42 17.00 -38.10 16.08
N ALA A 43 15.70 -38.44 16.01
CA ALA A 43 15.07 -39.43 16.90
C ALA A 43 14.87 -40.82 16.27
N GLY A 44 15.19 -40.99 14.98
CA GLY A 44 15.05 -42.27 14.29
C GLY A 44 13.60 -42.68 13.99
N PHE A 45 12.70 -41.72 13.80
CA PHE A 45 11.32 -42.00 13.40
C PHE A 45 11.27 -42.47 11.94
N THR A 46 10.37 -43.40 11.65
CA THR A 46 9.93 -43.66 10.28
C THR A 46 9.12 -42.47 9.75
N GLN A 47 9.03 -42.33 8.41
CA GLN A 47 8.16 -41.30 7.80
C GLN A 47 6.70 -41.40 8.28
N GLY A 48 6.21 -42.62 8.49
CA GLY A 48 4.86 -42.87 9.01
C GLY A 48 4.68 -42.39 10.45
N GLU A 49 5.67 -42.61 11.34
CA GLU A 49 5.66 -42.11 12.71
C GLU A 49 5.77 -40.58 12.76
N ALA A 50 6.58 -39.98 11.89
CA ALA A 50 6.68 -38.53 11.79
C ALA A 50 5.34 -37.90 11.35
N ASP A 51 4.65 -38.44 10.35
CA ASP A 51 3.32 -37.94 9.98
C ASP A 51 2.26 -38.19 11.08
N GLN A 52 2.38 -39.27 11.85
CA GLN A 52 1.54 -39.47 13.04
C GLN A 52 1.81 -38.41 14.12
N LEU A 53 3.08 -38.08 14.39
CA LEU A 53 3.47 -36.97 15.25
C LEU A 53 2.83 -35.67 14.75
N ARG A 54 3.00 -35.32 13.47
CA ARG A 54 2.39 -34.13 12.85
C ARG A 54 0.88 -34.03 13.08
N ARG A 55 0.14 -35.12 12.86
CA ARG A 55 -1.31 -35.17 13.10
C ARG A 55 -1.65 -35.03 14.59
N ALA A 56 -0.88 -35.67 15.46
CA ALA A 56 -1.05 -35.58 16.91
C ALA A 56 -0.81 -34.15 17.43
N MET A 57 0.16 -33.43 16.85
CA MET A 57 0.41 -32.01 17.15
C MET A 57 -0.81 -31.14 16.81
N ALA A 58 -1.39 -31.32 15.62
CA ALA A 58 -2.58 -30.55 15.20
C ALA A 58 -3.82 -30.80 16.10
N ALA A 59 -3.92 -32.00 16.70
CA ALA A 59 -5.05 -32.42 17.53
C ALA A 59 -4.75 -32.40 19.05
N TRP A 60 -3.63 -31.81 19.47
CA TRP A 60 -3.04 -32.07 20.80
C TRP A 60 -3.94 -31.66 21.97
N ARG A 61 -4.71 -30.57 21.82
CA ARG A 61 -5.71 -30.10 22.80
C ARG A 61 -6.86 -31.09 23.05
N ARG A 62 -7.11 -32.03 22.13
CA ARG A 62 -8.26 -32.95 22.20
C ARG A 62 -7.92 -34.38 22.59
N THR A 63 -6.69 -34.84 22.36
CA THR A 63 -6.41 -36.30 22.34
C THR A 63 -5.39 -36.79 23.37
N GLY A 64 -4.59 -35.92 24.00
CA GLY A 64 -3.66 -36.33 25.06
C GLY A 64 -2.54 -37.31 24.65
N LYS A 65 -2.42 -37.65 23.36
CA LYS A 65 -1.46 -38.64 22.83
C LYS A 65 -0.02 -38.11 22.71
N MET A 66 0.23 -36.87 23.09
CA MET A 66 1.53 -36.20 22.89
C MET A 66 2.64 -36.79 23.76
N ALA A 67 2.31 -37.25 24.97
CA ALA A 67 3.30 -37.79 25.92
C ALA A 67 4.01 -39.05 25.37
N VAL A 68 3.30 -39.89 24.60
CA VAL A 68 3.88 -41.10 23.99
C VAL A 68 4.92 -40.73 22.93
N PHE A 69 4.65 -39.70 22.12
CA PHE A 69 5.60 -39.24 21.11
C PHE A 69 6.77 -38.47 21.73
N GLU A 70 6.54 -37.77 22.84
CA GLU A 70 7.60 -37.10 23.61
C GLU A 70 8.63 -38.10 24.11
N GLU A 71 8.18 -39.14 24.81
CA GLU A 71 9.05 -40.18 25.34
C GLU A 71 9.80 -40.88 24.20
N ARG A 72 9.10 -41.26 23.12
CA ARG A 72 9.72 -41.90 21.95
C ARG A 72 10.77 -41.00 21.28
N PHE A 73 10.52 -39.70 21.18
CA PHE A 73 11.43 -38.73 20.58
C PHE A 73 12.69 -38.54 21.44
N ILE A 74 12.53 -38.34 22.75
CA ILE A 74 13.64 -38.15 23.68
C ILE A 74 14.52 -39.41 23.73
N LEU A 75 13.92 -40.59 23.88
CA LEU A 75 14.65 -41.86 23.87
C LEU A 75 15.40 -42.08 22.55
N GLY A 76 14.79 -41.73 21.42
CA GLY A 76 15.43 -41.82 20.11
C GLY A 76 16.65 -40.90 19.99
N MET A 77 16.53 -39.65 20.42
CA MET A 77 17.62 -38.66 20.41
C MET A 77 18.76 -39.08 21.35
N VAL A 78 18.45 -39.52 22.57
CA VAL A 78 19.45 -40.01 23.52
C VAL A 78 20.15 -41.26 22.97
N GLY A 79 19.40 -42.17 22.35
CA GLY A 79 19.96 -43.35 21.68
C GLY A 79 20.91 -43.02 20.52
N ASN A 80 20.73 -41.86 19.90
CA ASN A 80 21.59 -41.34 18.82
C ASN A 80 22.73 -40.44 19.33
N GLY A 81 22.93 -40.34 20.65
CA GLY A 81 24.07 -39.64 21.26
C GLY A 81 23.84 -38.17 21.60
N TYR A 82 22.60 -37.68 21.57
CA TYR A 82 22.27 -36.33 22.03
C TYR A 82 22.03 -36.29 23.54
N GLU A 83 22.40 -35.18 24.18
CA GLU A 83 22.09 -34.95 25.60
C GLU A 83 20.56 -34.89 25.82
N GLN A 84 20.09 -35.49 26.92
CA GLN A 84 18.67 -35.53 27.26
C GLN A 84 18.07 -34.11 27.34
N ASP A 85 18.75 -33.19 28.04
CA ASP A 85 18.39 -31.78 28.13
C ASP A 85 18.20 -31.11 26.76
N PHE A 86 19.02 -31.48 25.77
CA PHE A 86 18.89 -30.98 24.41
C PHE A 86 17.68 -31.57 23.69
N ALA A 87 17.44 -32.88 23.84
CA ALA A 87 16.29 -33.56 23.27
C ALA A 87 14.97 -33.02 23.82
N GLU A 88 14.89 -32.77 25.13
CA GLU A 88 13.74 -32.17 25.80
C GLU A 88 13.46 -30.76 25.29
N ARG A 89 14.49 -29.91 25.14
CA ARG A 89 14.35 -28.57 24.54
C ARG A 89 13.86 -28.63 23.10
N CYS A 90 14.39 -29.55 22.29
CA CYS A 90 13.95 -29.75 20.91
C CYS A 90 12.47 -30.14 20.86
N PHE A 91 12.05 -31.10 21.68
CA PHE A 91 10.66 -31.52 21.71
C PHE A 91 9.72 -30.43 22.25
N ALA A 92 10.14 -29.66 23.24
CA ALA A 92 9.40 -28.50 23.74
C ALA A 92 9.19 -27.43 22.65
N GLN A 93 10.19 -27.19 21.80
CA GLN A 93 10.04 -26.32 20.63
C GLN A 93 9.04 -26.91 19.63
N ILE A 94 9.14 -28.21 19.30
CA ILE A 94 8.19 -28.92 18.43
C ILE A 94 6.75 -28.82 18.97
N LYS A 95 6.55 -28.96 20.28
CA LYS A 95 5.24 -28.73 20.94
C LYS A 95 4.75 -27.30 20.73
N GLY A 96 5.60 -26.30 20.87
CA GLY A 96 5.27 -24.90 20.57
C GLY A 96 4.87 -24.69 19.11
N PHE A 97 5.45 -25.44 18.18
CA PHE A 97 5.10 -25.40 16.75
C PHE A 97 3.73 -26.01 16.44
N ALA A 98 3.19 -26.90 17.26
CA ALA A 98 1.83 -27.41 17.08
C ALA A 98 0.77 -26.28 17.05
N GLU A 99 1.07 -25.14 17.69
CA GLU A 99 0.16 -24.00 17.79
C GLU A 99 0.41 -22.90 16.75
N TYR A 100 1.60 -22.85 16.13
CA TYR A 100 2.04 -21.75 15.27
C TYR A 100 2.85 -22.16 14.03
N GLY A 101 3.01 -23.46 13.78
CA GLY A 101 3.86 -24.00 12.73
C GLY A 101 3.35 -23.59 11.36
N PHE A 102 4.19 -22.89 10.61
CA PHE A 102 3.88 -22.38 9.28
C PHE A 102 4.51 -23.30 8.22
N PRO A 103 3.77 -23.69 7.16
CA PRO A 103 4.35 -24.47 6.07
C PRO A 103 5.45 -23.67 5.37
N GLU A 104 6.62 -24.29 5.17
CA GLU A 104 7.75 -23.63 4.52
C GLU A 104 7.41 -23.16 3.09
N SER A 105 6.73 -24.02 2.32
CA SER A 105 6.28 -23.69 0.96
C SER A 105 5.37 -22.46 0.91
N HIS A 106 4.50 -22.31 1.92
CA HIS A 106 3.65 -21.14 2.05
C HIS A 106 4.48 -19.91 2.44
N ALA A 107 5.44 -20.04 3.37
CA ALA A 107 6.35 -18.93 3.72
C ALA A 107 7.16 -18.45 2.51
N ALA A 108 7.74 -19.39 1.74
CA ALA A 108 8.56 -19.08 0.58
C ALA A 108 7.78 -18.32 -0.50
N SER A 109 6.54 -18.75 -0.79
CA SER A 109 5.71 -18.08 -1.80
C SER A 109 5.34 -16.65 -1.40
N PHE A 110 5.01 -16.40 -0.13
CA PHE A 110 4.78 -15.04 0.37
C PHE A 110 6.06 -14.22 0.46
N ALA A 111 7.18 -14.82 0.86
CA ALA A 111 8.48 -14.15 0.94
C ALA A 111 8.92 -13.59 -0.41
N LEU A 112 8.64 -14.31 -1.51
CA LEU A 112 8.92 -13.83 -2.86
C LEU A 112 8.15 -12.54 -3.19
N LEU A 113 6.86 -12.49 -2.84
CA LEU A 113 6.01 -11.30 -3.05
C LEU A 113 6.48 -10.12 -2.19
N VAL A 114 6.84 -10.38 -0.93
CA VAL A 114 7.39 -9.36 -0.03
C VAL A 114 8.70 -8.83 -0.58
N TYR A 115 9.61 -9.71 -1.01
CA TYR A 115 10.89 -9.33 -1.58
C TYR A 115 10.72 -8.48 -2.84
N ALA A 116 9.86 -8.90 -3.77
CA ALA A 116 9.55 -8.13 -4.97
C ALA A 116 8.97 -6.74 -4.62
N SER A 117 8.07 -6.67 -3.64
CA SER A 117 7.49 -5.41 -3.17
C SER A 117 8.54 -4.50 -2.52
N CYS A 118 9.44 -5.05 -1.70
CA CYS A 118 10.56 -4.33 -1.09
C CYS A 118 11.54 -3.82 -2.16
N TRP A 119 11.81 -4.62 -3.20
CA TRP A 119 12.67 -4.22 -4.30
C TRP A 119 12.08 -3.01 -5.06
N PHE A 120 10.78 -3.04 -5.37
CA PHE A 120 10.10 -1.88 -5.97
C PHE A 120 10.10 -0.67 -5.04
N LYS A 121 9.83 -0.85 -3.74
CA LYS A 121 9.87 0.26 -2.78
C LYS A 121 11.27 0.87 -2.65
N CYS A 122 12.32 0.05 -2.72
CA CYS A 122 13.70 0.50 -2.61
C CYS A 122 14.14 1.27 -3.85
N HIS A 123 13.92 0.71 -5.04
CA HIS A 123 14.49 1.24 -6.28
C HIS A 123 13.55 2.16 -7.06
N TYR A 124 12.24 1.90 -7.03
CA TYR A 124 11.22 2.66 -7.75
C TYR A 124 10.04 3.04 -6.84
N PRO A 125 10.27 3.77 -5.73
CA PRO A 125 9.21 4.22 -4.83
C PRO A 125 8.12 5.04 -5.54
N ASP A 126 8.46 5.80 -6.59
CA ASP A 126 7.50 6.53 -7.43
C ASP A 126 6.46 5.60 -8.09
N VAL A 127 6.92 4.60 -8.84
CA VAL A 127 6.07 3.60 -9.52
C VAL A 127 5.28 2.80 -8.50
N PHE A 128 5.94 2.33 -7.45
CA PHE A 128 5.32 1.48 -6.43
C PHE A 128 4.21 2.23 -5.70
N ALA A 129 4.46 3.45 -5.23
CA ALA A 129 3.45 4.25 -4.54
C ALA A 129 2.29 4.63 -5.47
N CYS A 130 2.56 4.96 -6.73
CA CYS A 130 1.50 5.23 -7.71
C CYS A 130 0.56 4.03 -7.88
N ALA A 131 1.13 2.83 -8.05
CA ALA A 131 0.36 1.59 -8.14
C ALA A 131 -0.43 1.28 -6.85
N LEU A 132 0.19 1.49 -5.68
CA LEU A 132 -0.47 1.31 -4.38
C LEU A 132 -1.64 2.27 -4.17
N LEU A 133 -1.51 3.53 -4.63
CA LEU A 133 -2.58 4.53 -4.58
C LEU A 133 -3.75 4.14 -5.48
N ASN A 134 -3.48 3.65 -6.69
CA ASN A 134 -4.52 3.24 -7.64
C ASN A 134 -5.18 1.90 -7.24
N SER A 135 -4.54 1.10 -6.40
CA SER A 135 -5.09 -0.18 -5.89
C SER A 135 -5.97 -0.01 -4.63
N GLN A 136 -6.23 1.22 -4.19
CA GLN A 136 -7.05 1.47 -3.01
C GLN A 136 -8.54 1.14 -3.26
N PRO A 137 -9.30 0.70 -2.23
CA PRO A 137 -8.90 0.60 -0.82
C PRO A 137 -8.09 -0.68 -0.50
N MET A 138 -6.96 -0.52 0.18
CA MET A 138 -6.21 -1.64 0.77
C MET A 138 -6.23 -1.54 2.30
N GLY A 139 -6.47 -2.66 2.99
CA GLY A 139 -6.83 -2.64 4.42
C GLY A 139 -5.74 -2.17 5.40
N PHE A 140 -4.46 -2.14 4.99
CA PHE A 140 -3.34 -1.90 5.91
C PHE A 140 -2.83 -0.45 5.96
N TYR A 141 -2.76 0.23 4.81
CA TYR A 141 -2.16 1.57 4.71
C TYR A 141 -3.12 2.54 4.04
N GLY A 142 -3.42 3.64 4.75
CA GLY A 142 -4.24 4.71 4.19
C GLY A 142 -3.47 5.51 3.12
N PRO A 143 -4.17 6.12 2.14
CA PRO A 143 -3.53 6.92 1.09
C PRO A 143 -2.60 8.02 1.61
N SER A 144 -2.96 8.67 2.72
CA SER A 144 -2.13 9.71 3.34
C SER A 144 -0.80 9.18 3.88
N GLN A 145 -0.76 7.93 4.36
CA GLN A 145 0.48 7.29 4.82
C GLN A 145 1.37 6.96 3.64
N ILE A 146 0.80 6.47 2.52
CA ILE A 146 1.54 6.19 1.30
C ILE A 146 2.14 7.48 0.72
N VAL A 147 1.36 8.56 0.63
CA VAL A 147 1.84 9.87 0.17
C VAL A 147 2.94 10.43 1.07
N ARG A 148 2.84 10.22 2.39
CA ARG A 148 3.89 10.64 3.32
C ARG A 148 5.17 9.84 3.12
N ASP A 149 5.07 8.52 3.08
CA ASP A 149 6.21 7.62 2.90
C ASP A 149 6.95 7.95 1.61
N VAL A 150 6.27 8.09 0.48
CA VAL A 150 6.93 8.39 -0.81
C VAL A 150 7.60 9.77 -0.81
N ARG A 151 7.02 10.77 -0.13
CA ARG A 151 7.66 12.08 0.06
C ARG A 151 8.92 11.99 0.92
N GLU A 152 8.92 11.15 1.95
CA GLU A 152 10.12 10.90 2.77
C GLU A 152 11.24 10.22 1.95
N HIS A 153 10.90 9.47 0.90
CA HIS A 153 11.85 8.93 -0.10
C HIS A 153 12.26 9.95 -1.17
N GLY A 154 11.91 11.24 -1.02
CA GLY A 154 12.30 12.32 -1.93
C GLY A 154 11.45 12.47 -3.18
N ILE A 155 10.38 11.67 -3.32
CA ILE A 155 9.48 11.72 -4.47
C ILE A 155 8.50 12.89 -4.32
N GLU A 156 8.41 13.68 -5.39
CA GLU A 156 7.46 14.78 -5.47
C GLU A 156 6.05 14.23 -5.68
N VAL A 157 5.10 14.73 -4.88
CA VAL A 157 3.68 14.38 -5.03
C VAL A 157 2.88 15.64 -5.26
N LEU A 158 2.39 15.78 -6.49
CA LEU A 158 1.65 16.91 -7.00
C LEU A 158 0.16 16.74 -6.70
N ALA A 159 -0.48 17.84 -6.29
CA ALA A 159 -1.91 17.85 -5.95
C ALA A 159 -2.78 17.53 -7.17
N ALA A 160 -4.02 17.12 -6.91
CA ALA A 160 -4.99 16.94 -7.98
C ALA A 160 -5.28 18.28 -8.67
N ASP A 161 -5.38 18.30 -10.00
CA ASP A 161 -5.62 19.51 -10.78
C ASP A 161 -6.51 19.23 -11.99
N ILE A 162 -7.45 20.14 -12.30
CA ILE A 162 -8.44 19.98 -13.36
C ILE A 162 -7.85 19.90 -14.77
N ASN A 163 -6.62 20.37 -14.99
CA ASN A 163 -5.94 20.39 -16.28
C ASN A 163 -4.90 19.28 -16.42
N HIS A 164 -4.35 18.80 -15.29
CA HIS A 164 -3.26 17.84 -15.30
C HIS A 164 -3.64 16.45 -14.78
N SER A 165 -4.56 16.34 -13.83
CA SER A 165 -4.95 15.05 -13.25
C SER A 165 -5.95 14.29 -14.11
N ASP A 166 -5.80 12.98 -14.15
CA ASP A 166 -6.82 12.06 -14.66
C ASP A 166 -7.66 11.48 -13.51
N LEU A 167 -8.42 10.43 -13.81
CA LEU A 167 -9.19 9.69 -12.80
C LEU A 167 -8.28 9.11 -11.71
N GLU A 168 -7.23 8.42 -12.12
CA GLU A 168 -6.27 7.76 -11.24
C GLU A 168 -4.97 8.57 -11.12
N CYS A 169 -4.12 8.20 -10.16
CA CYS A 169 -2.79 8.80 -10.07
C CYS A 169 -1.95 8.42 -11.30
N VAL A 170 -1.13 9.36 -11.76
CA VAL A 170 -0.25 9.18 -12.91
C VAL A 170 1.17 9.64 -12.57
N LEU A 171 2.14 9.09 -13.31
CA LEU A 171 3.54 9.50 -13.20
C LEU A 171 3.82 10.65 -14.18
N GLU A 172 4.37 11.75 -13.67
CA GLU A 172 4.79 12.92 -14.45
C GLU A 172 6.32 13.08 -14.37
N PRO A 173 6.96 13.77 -15.34
CA PRO A 173 8.37 14.17 -15.17
C PRO A 173 8.55 14.94 -13.86
N GLY A 174 9.45 14.48 -12.98
CA GLY A 174 9.70 15.14 -11.70
C GLY A 174 10.58 16.38 -11.86
N ALA A 175 10.40 17.36 -10.99
CA ALA A 175 11.31 18.50 -10.91
C ALA A 175 12.53 18.12 -10.06
N GLY A 176 13.75 18.30 -10.57
CA GLY A 176 15.00 18.25 -9.78
C GLY A 176 15.46 16.86 -9.32
N GLN A 177 16.53 16.85 -8.52
CA GLN A 177 17.22 15.64 -8.08
C GLN A 177 16.52 15.05 -6.85
N VAL A 178 15.95 13.85 -6.98
CA VAL A 178 15.28 13.11 -5.88
C VAL A 178 16.17 13.03 -4.64
N ARG A 179 17.48 12.82 -4.85
CA ARG A 179 18.52 12.69 -3.81
C ARG A 179 18.56 13.85 -2.82
N GLU A 180 18.29 15.08 -3.27
CA GLU A 180 18.36 16.28 -2.42
C GLU A 180 17.15 16.39 -1.47
N ARG A 181 16.06 15.66 -1.76
CA ARG A 181 14.80 15.70 -1.00
C ARG A 181 14.61 14.53 -0.05
N ILE A 182 15.51 13.55 -0.07
CA ILE A 182 15.40 12.36 0.77
C ILE A 182 15.46 12.77 2.24
N TRP A 183 14.49 12.31 3.04
CA TRP A 183 14.44 12.60 4.45
C TRP A 183 15.68 12.01 5.15
N PRO A 184 16.27 12.68 6.17
CA PRO A 184 17.49 12.20 6.84
C PRO A 184 17.51 10.73 7.27
N ARG A 185 16.35 10.13 7.59
CA ARG A 185 16.22 8.73 8.00
C ARG A 185 16.43 7.72 6.87
N HIS A 186 16.35 8.15 5.62
CA HIS A 186 16.47 7.32 4.41
C HIS A 186 17.72 7.67 3.60
N ARG A 187 18.62 8.50 4.15
CA ARG A 187 19.80 8.99 3.42
C ARG A 187 20.69 7.86 2.89
N ASP A 188 20.80 6.77 3.65
CA ASP A 188 21.62 5.61 3.26
C ASP A 188 21.09 4.90 2.01
N MET A 189 19.82 5.11 1.66
CA MET A 189 19.18 4.55 0.46
C MET A 189 19.33 5.45 -0.78
N ALA A 190 20.04 6.57 -0.70
CA ALA A 190 20.09 7.57 -1.78
C ALA A 190 20.67 7.03 -3.09
N ASP A 191 21.56 6.03 -3.02
CA ASP A 191 22.11 5.36 -4.19
C ASP A 191 21.24 4.21 -4.71
N ASP A 192 20.35 3.68 -3.86
CA ASP A 192 19.42 2.62 -4.23
C ASP A 192 18.17 3.17 -4.95
N ILE A 193 17.76 4.40 -4.64
CA ILE A 193 16.57 5.03 -5.23
C ILE A 193 16.87 5.50 -6.66
N LEU A 194 16.26 4.82 -7.65
CA LEU A 194 16.42 5.08 -9.08
C LEU A 194 15.26 5.90 -9.68
N SER A 195 14.26 6.24 -8.86
CA SER A 195 13.10 7.04 -9.27
C SER A 195 13.45 8.40 -9.85
N GLN A 196 12.67 8.80 -10.85
CA GLN A 196 12.83 10.09 -11.56
C GLN A 196 11.50 10.80 -11.82
N LYS A 197 10.37 10.19 -11.45
CA LYS A 197 9.04 10.72 -11.73
C LYS A 197 8.44 11.35 -10.48
N ALA A 198 7.59 12.34 -10.70
CA ALA A 198 6.65 12.82 -9.69
C ALA A 198 5.34 12.03 -9.80
N ILE A 199 4.58 11.97 -8.72
CA ILE A 199 3.24 11.40 -8.71
C ILE A 199 2.22 12.53 -8.74
N ARG A 200 1.40 12.58 -9.78
CA ARG A 200 0.20 13.41 -9.83
C ARG A 200 -0.96 12.67 -9.17
N LEU A 201 -1.57 13.27 -8.15
CA LEU A 201 -2.76 12.70 -7.54
C LEU A 201 -3.94 12.69 -8.52
N GLY A 202 -4.64 11.57 -8.59
CA GLY A 202 -5.87 11.41 -9.35
C GLY A 202 -7.04 12.18 -8.74
N LEU A 203 -8.02 12.53 -9.59
CA LEU A 203 -9.25 13.21 -9.16
C LEU A 203 -10.14 12.30 -8.29
N ASN A 204 -9.94 10.98 -8.33
CA ASN A 204 -10.62 10.02 -7.45
C ASN A 204 -10.34 10.23 -5.95
N PHE A 205 -9.25 10.95 -5.61
CA PHE A 205 -8.94 11.34 -4.23
C PHE A 205 -9.69 12.59 -3.75
N VAL A 206 -10.46 13.26 -4.63
CA VAL A 206 -11.33 14.37 -4.23
C VAL A 206 -12.57 13.82 -3.52
N GLU A 207 -12.73 14.19 -2.25
CA GLU A 207 -13.77 13.65 -1.39
C GLU A 207 -15.18 13.89 -1.97
N GLY A 208 -15.92 12.79 -2.18
CA GLY A 208 -17.30 12.81 -2.64
C GLY A 208 -17.47 13.18 -4.12
N LEU A 209 -16.40 13.31 -4.90
CA LEU A 209 -16.49 13.52 -6.34
C LEU A 209 -16.90 12.22 -7.03
N ALA A 210 -17.91 12.27 -7.91
CA ALA A 210 -18.40 11.08 -8.60
C ALA A 210 -17.47 10.72 -9.77
N GLU A 211 -17.19 9.43 -9.94
CA GLU A 211 -16.36 8.93 -11.06
C GLU A 211 -16.89 9.39 -12.42
N ASN A 212 -18.22 9.40 -12.61
CA ASN A 212 -18.83 9.91 -13.84
C ASN A 212 -18.51 11.39 -14.10
N ASP A 213 -18.51 12.23 -13.06
CA ASP A 213 -18.20 13.66 -13.21
C ASP A 213 -16.72 13.87 -13.55
N ILE A 214 -15.83 13.05 -12.96
CA ILE A 214 -14.40 13.05 -13.30
C ILE A 214 -14.22 12.66 -14.77
N ASN A 215 -14.88 11.58 -15.21
CA ASN A 215 -14.78 11.11 -16.58
C ASN A 215 -15.30 12.16 -17.58
N GLN A 216 -16.41 12.85 -17.27
CA GLN A 216 -16.90 13.96 -18.11
C GLN A 216 -15.94 15.16 -18.14
N LEU A 217 -15.36 15.51 -16.99
CA LEU A 217 -14.35 16.58 -16.90
C LEU A 217 -13.13 16.24 -17.77
N VAL A 218 -12.56 15.05 -17.64
CA VAL A 218 -11.38 14.62 -18.40
C VAL A 218 -11.72 14.51 -19.90
N ALA A 219 -12.85 13.87 -20.26
CA ALA A 219 -13.25 13.67 -21.64
C ALA A 219 -13.52 14.98 -22.41
N ARG A 220 -13.94 16.04 -21.70
CA ARG A 220 -14.27 17.34 -22.29
C ARG A 220 -13.19 18.39 -22.05
N ARG A 221 -12.02 18.00 -21.56
CA ARG A 221 -10.86 18.88 -21.36
C ARG A 221 -10.31 19.32 -22.72
N PRO A 222 -10.19 20.63 -22.99
CA PRO A 222 -9.52 21.12 -24.19
C PRO A 222 -8.04 20.70 -24.20
N ARG A 223 -7.43 20.62 -25.39
CA ARG A 223 -6.01 20.27 -25.53
C ARG A 223 -5.07 21.24 -24.80
N GLU A 224 -5.44 22.51 -24.73
CA GLU A 224 -4.69 23.57 -24.01
C GLU A 224 -5.07 23.65 -22.52
N GLY A 225 -5.99 22.80 -22.06
CA GLY A 225 -6.61 22.91 -20.75
C GLY A 225 -7.76 23.91 -20.69
N TYR A 226 -8.45 23.89 -19.57
CA TYR A 226 -9.42 24.90 -19.19
C TYR A 226 -8.73 26.20 -18.82
N ARG A 227 -9.35 27.34 -19.14
CA ARG A 227 -8.83 28.68 -18.83
C ARG A 227 -9.60 29.40 -17.74
N SER A 228 -10.81 28.95 -17.41
CA SER A 228 -11.63 29.52 -16.35
C SER A 228 -12.59 28.50 -15.76
N VAL A 229 -13.07 28.76 -14.54
CA VAL A 229 -14.09 27.94 -13.86
C VAL A 229 -15.39 27.90 -14.69
N ARG A 230 -15.75 29.00 -15.34
CA ARG A 230 -16.90 29.10 -16.25
C ARG A 230 -16.74 28.18 -17.46
N GLU A 231 -15.54 28.10 -18.05
CA GLU A 231 -15.29 27.21 -19.18
C GLU A 231 -15.40 25.74 -18.75
N VAL A 232 -14.91 25.39 -17.56
CA VAL A 232 -15.07 24.05 -16.99
C VAL A 232 -16.55 23.71 -16.88
N TRP A 233 -17.35 24.57 -16.27
CA TRP A 233 -18.79 24.36 -16.11
C TRP A 233 -19.52 24.21 -17.46
N ALA A 234 -19.30 25.15 -18.39
CA ALA A 234 -19.97 25.17 -19.69
C ALA A 234 -19.63 23.95 -20.56
N ARG A 235 -18.39 23.47 -20.51
CA ARG A 235 -17.95 22.32 -21.32
C ARG A 235 -18.24 20.99 -20.65
N SER A 236 -17.83 20.82 -19.40
CA SER A 236 -17.91 19.53 -18.67
C SER A 236 -19.34 19.10 -18.39
N ALA A 237 -20.28 20.05 -18.28
CA ALA A 237 -21.67 19.81 -17.88
C ALA A 237 -21.81 19.07 -16.53
N ILE A 238 -20.80 19.15 -15.66
CA ILE A 238 -20.87 18.56 -14.32
C ILE A 238 -21.66 19.46 -13.35
N PRO A 239 -22.30 18.89 -12.32
CA PRO A 239 -23.04 19.66 -11.34
C PRO A 239 -22.17 20.70 -10.62
N ILE A 240 -22.75 21.84 -10.26
CA ILE A 240 -22.08 22.89 -9.47
C ILE A 240 -21.53 22.31 -8.14
N ALA A 241 -22.26 21.38 -7.53
CA ALA A 241 -21.80 20.68 -6.33
C ALA A 241 -20.48 19.92 -6.53
N SER A 242 -20.20 19.43 -7.73
CA SER A 242 -18.94 18.75 -8.07
C SER A 242 -17.81 19.76 -8.32
N LEU A 243 -18.12 20.91 -8.91
CA LEU A 243 -17.18 22.04 -9.00
C LEU A 243 -16.81 22.59 -7.61
N GLU A 244 -17.76 22.65 -6.67
CA GLU A 244 -17.46 23.04 -5.29
C GLU A 244 -16.49 22.06 -4.60
N LYS A 245 -16.64 20.75 -4.84
CA LYS A 245 -15.74 19.73 -4.30
C LYS A 245 -14.33 19.87 -4.87
N LEU A 246 -14.21 20.08 -6.18
CA LEU A 246 -12.93 20.37 -6.85
C LEU A 246 -12.29 21.64 -6.27
N ALA A 247 -13.08 22.69 -6.02
CA ALA A 247 -12.59 23.94 -5.45
C ALA A 247 -12.10 23.75 -4.01
N ARG A 248 -12.81 22.97 -3.18
CA ARG A 248 -12.38 22.64 -1.81
C ARG A 248 -11.08 21.82 -1.77
N ALA A 249 -10.81 21.05 -2.83
CA ALA A 249 -9.61 20.24 -2.99
C ALA A 249 -8.42 20.98 -3.63
N ASP A 250 -8.53 22.30 -3.86
CA ASP A 250 -7.52 23.11 -4.54
C ASP A 250 -7.20 22.68 -5.98
N ALA A 251 -8.16 22.05 -6.67
CA ALA A 251 -7.94 21.48 -8.00
C ALA A 251 -7.85 22.52 -9.14
N PHE A 252 -7.97 23.82 -8.85
CA PHE A 252 -7.92 24.91 -9.84
C PHE A 252 -6.59 25.66 -9.83
N ALA A 253 -5.54 25.08 -9.26
CA ALA A 253 -4.23 25.71 -9.13
C ALA A 253 -3.62 26.10 -10.48
N SER A 254 -3.84 25.31 -11.54
CA SER A 254 -3.41 25.62 -12.91
C SER A 254 -4.09 26.85 -13.50
N LEU A 255 -5.23 27.29 -12.96
CA LEU A 255 -5.88 28.56 -13.33
C LEU A 255 -5.32 29.77 -12.54
N GLY A 256 -4.35 29.54 -11.65
CA GLY A 256 -3.85 30.56 -10.73
C GLY A 256 -4.82 30.90 -9.59
N LEU A 257 -5.88 30.11 -9.40
CA LEU A 257 -6.90 30.35 -8.39
C LEU A 257 -6.57 29.62 -7.09
N ASN A 258 -6.60 30.33 -5.97
CA ASN A 258 -6.60 29.68 -4.67
C ASN A 258 -7.98 29.11 -4.31
N ARG A 259 -8.05 28.26 -3.26
CA ARG A 259 -9.30 27.64 -2.76
C ARG A 259 -10.49 28.59 -2.71
N ARG A 260 -10.25 29.78 -2.15
CA ARG A 260 -11.31 30.75 -1.88
C ARG A 260 -11.78 31.37 -3.19
N GLU A 261 -10.87 31.84 -4.02
CA GLU A 261 -11.18 32.39 -5.34
C GLU A 261 -11.95 31.39 -6.20
N ALA A 262 -11.49 30.14 -6.25
CA ALA A 262 -12.18 29.06 -6.96
C ALA A 262 -13.60 28.85 -6.42
N LEU A 263 -13.80 28.79 -5.09
CA LEU A 263 -15.13 28.67 -4.50
C LEU A 263 -16.04 29.87 -4.81
N TRP A 264 -15.49 31.09 -4.82
CA TRP A 264 -16.25 32.29 -5.20
C TRP A 264 -16.65 32.27 -6.68
N ALA A 265 -15.73 31.89 -7.56
CA ALA A 265 -16.01 31.72 -8.99
C ALA A 265 -17.10 30.67 -9.23
N VAL A 266 -17.03 29.52 -8.54
CA VAL A 266 -18.08 28.48 -8.63
C VAL A 266 -19.44 28.99 -8.13
N LYS A 267 -19.47 29.75 -7.03
CA LYS A 267 -20.72 30.34 -6.52
C LYS A 267 -21.30 31.41 -7.45
N GLY A 268 -20.44 32.15 -8.16
CA GLY A 268 -20.86 33.11 -9.19
C GLY A 268 -21.68 32.48 -10.32
N LEU A 269 -21.42 31.20 -10.62
CA LEU A 269 -22.17 30.46 -11.65
C LEU A 269 -23.65 30.25 -11.30
N ILE A 270 -23.99 30.20 -10.00
CA ILE A 270 -25.38 30.01 -9.53
C ILE A 270 -26.22 31.24 -9.90
N GLY A 271 -25.63 32.44 -9.85
CA GLY A 271 -26.29 33.69 -10.24
C GLY A 271 -26.51 33.81 -11.75
N THR A 272 -25.65 33.20 -12.57
CA THR A 272 -25.72 33.24 -14.05
C THR A 272 -26.58 32.13 -14.64
N HIS A 273 -26.83 31.05 -13.90
CA HIS A 273 -27.67 29.91 -14.32
C HIS A 273 -29.09 30.36 -14.74
N GLY A 274 -29.61 31.42 -14.13
CA GLY A 274 -30.87 32.06 -14.52
C GLY A 274 -30.71 33.21 -15.53
N ALA A 275 -29.61 33.94 -15.49
CA ALA A 275 -29.42 35.12 -16.35
C ALA A 275 -29.25 34.77 -17.83
N GLU A 276 -28.57 33.66 -18.14
CA GLU A 276 -28.34 33.20 -19.52
C GLU A 276 -29.60 32.55 -20.14
N THR A 277 -30.59 32.19 -19.33
CA THR A 277 -31.91 31.70 -19.78
C THR A 277 -32.97 32.79 -19.83
N LEU A 278 -32.62 34.04 -19.47
CA LEU A 278 -33.53 35.18 -19.65
C LEU A 278 -33.73 35.48 -21.14
N PRO A 279 -34.94 35.89 -21.57
CA PRO A 279 -35.28 36.12 -22.97
C PRO A 279 -34.33 37.09 -23.70
N LEU A 280 -33.72 38.02 -22.96
CA LEU A 280 -32.78 39.01 -23.48
C LEU A 280 -31.44 38.40 -23.92
N PHE A 281 -30.98 37.32 -23.25
CA PHE A 281 -29.68 36.70 -23.51
C PHE A 281 -29.79 35.42 -24.37
N ALA A 282 -30.98 34.83 -24.48
CA ALA A 282 -31.25 33.68 -25.36
C ALA A 282 -30.99 33.99 -26.86
N ALA A 283 -31.16 35.24 -27.28
CA ALA A 283 -30.93 35.68 -28.67
C ALA A 283 -29.44 35.88 -29.02
N ALA A 284 -28.57 36.03 -28.02
CA ALA A 284 -27.15 36.36 -28.23
C ALA A 284 -26.26 35.12 -28.51
N GLY A 285 -26.77 33.91 -28.27
CA GLY A 285 -25.98 32.68 -28.33
C GLY A 285 -24.85 32.66 -27.27
N PRO A 286 -24.11 31.55 -27.12
CA PRO A 286 -22.96 31.51 -26.23
C PRO A 286 -21.89 32.49 -26.75
N SER A 287 -21.59 33.53 -25.98
CA SER A 287 -20.57 34.54 -26.29
C SER A 287 -19.24 33.87 -26.65
N ARG A 288 -18.78 34.07 -27.88
CA ARG A 288 -17.48 33.56 -28.37
C ARG A 288 -16.28 34.31 -27.80
N ASP A 289 -16.51 35.46 -27.17
CA ASP A 289 -15.49 36.27 -26.52
C ASP A 289 -15.44 35.95 -25.02
N LEU A 290 -14.75 34.87 -24.67
CA LEU A 290 -14.36 34.58 -23.29
C LEU A 290 -13.22 35.53 -22.92
N VAL A 291 -13.56 36.76 -22.55
CA VAL A 291 -12.63 37.66 -21.86
C VAL A 291 -12.24 36.98 -20.55
N ALA A 292 -10.94 36.86 -20.28
CA ALA A 292 -10.44 36.33 -19.02
C ALA A 292 -11.02 37.17 -17.86
N GLU A 293 -11.75 36.53 -16.93
CA GLU A 293 -12.26 37.20 -15.73
C GLU A 293 -11.07 37.70 -14.91
N GLU A 294 -11.03 39.00 -14.59
CA GLU A 294 -9.96 39.55 -13.75
C GLU A 294 -10.01 38.95 -12.33
N PRO A 295 -8.85 38.64 -11.73
CA PRO A 295 -8.80 38.05 -10.40
C PRO A 295 -9.36 39.02 -9.36
N ALA A 296 -10.29 38.53 -8.53
CA ALA A 296 -11.09 39.32 -7.57
C ALA A 296 -10.31 39.99 -6.40
N GLY A 297 -8.98 40.02 -6.44
CA GLY A 297 -8.15 40.74 -5.46
C GLY A 297 -8.39 40.36 -3.99
N LEU A 298 -8.64 39.07 -3.70
CA LEU A 298 -9.02 38.63 -2.35
C LEU A 298 -7.80 38.50 -1.43
N PRO A 299 -7.90 38.90 -0.15
CA PRO A 299 -6.79 38.80 0.80
C PRO A 299 -6.40 37.33 1.06
N LEU A 300 -5.09 37.05 1.00
CA LEU A 300 -4.48 35.73 1.18
C LEU A 300 -4.70 35.17 2.59
N MET A 301 -5.05 33.88 2.71
CA MET A 301 -5.19 33.22 4.01
C MET A 301 -3.84 32.96 4.70
N GLY A 302 -3.78 33.04 6.03
CA GLY A 302 -2.59 32.74 6.82
C GLY A 302 -2.06 31.29 6.64
N PRO A 303 -0.75 31.06 6.89
CA PRO A 303 -0.04 29.82 6.54
C PRO A 303 -0.57 28.53 7.22
N GLY A 304 -1.28 28.63 8.35
CA GLY A 304 -1.85 27.47 9.05
C GLY A 304 -3.09 26.82 8.40
N LYS A 305 -3.61 27.36 7.30
CA LYS A 305 -4.76 26.81 6.55
C LYS A 305 -4.42 26.42 5.11
N ARG A 306 -3.14 26.50 4.72
CA ARG A 306 -2.65 26.21 3.35
C ARG A 306 -2.29 24.74 3.10
N SER A 307 -2.33 23.88 4.11
CA SER A 307 -2.25 22.43 3.88
C SER A 307 -2.77 21.63 5.07
N SER A 308 -3.88 20.92 4.86
CA SER A 308 -4.20 19.64 5.51
C SER A 308 -5.59 19.18 5.02
N THR A 309 -5.80 19.04 3.71
CA THR A 309 -6.94 18.22 3.28
C THR A 309 -6.52 16.78 3.53
N ILE A 310 -7.11 16.18 4.56
CA ILE A 310 -6.94 14.77 4.90
C ILE A 310 -7.38 14.00 3.65
N ILE A 311 -6.42 13.34 2.99
CA ILE A 311 -6.69 12.41 1.89
C ILE A 311 -7.55 11.30 2.47
N ARG A 312 -8.88 11.40 2.31
CA ARG A 312 -9.82 10.34 2.63
C ARG A 312 -10.34 9.79 1.31
N PRO A 313 -10.17 8.49 1.04
CA PRO A 313 -10.74 7.89 -0.15
C PRO A 313 -12.26 8.13 -0.12
N SER A 314 -12.81 8.52 -1.27
CA SER A 314 -14.26 8.55 -1.48
C SER A 314 -14.82 7.17 -1.12
N ARG A 315 -15.59 7.08 -0.04
CA ARG A 315 -16.30 5.84 0.29
C ARG A 315 -17.39 5.64 -0.75
N TYR A 316 -17.19 4.82 -1.77
CA TYR A 316 -18.32 4.19 -2.44
C TYR A 316 -18.04 2.83 -3.11
N ARG A 317 -18.99 1.93 -2.83
CA ARG A 317 -19.41 0.65 -3.43
C ARG A 317 -18.39 -0.24 -4.14
N SER A 318 -18.30 -1.45 -3.58
CA SER A 318 -17.80 -2.68 -4.21
C SER A 318 -18.03 -2.72 -5.73
N ARG A 319 -16.93 -2.75 -6.48
CA ARG A 319 -16.94 -3.38 -7.80
C ARG A 319 -17.21 -4.87 -7.55
N ASP A 320 -18.43 -5.27 -7.87
CA ASP A 320 -18.92 -6.65 -7.85
C ASP A 320 -18.17 -7.43 -8.96
N THR A 321 -16.92 -7.77 -8.68
CA THR A 321 -16.20 -8.82 -9.39
C THR A 321 -16.27 -10.03 -8.48
N ARG A 322 -17.09 -11.00 -8.90
CA ARG A 322 -17.20 -12.32 -8.29
C ARG A 322 -15.82 -12.98 -8.26
N CYS A 323 -15.06 -12.72 -7.21
CA CYS A 323 -13.93 -13.53 -6.81
C CYS A 323 -14.47 -14.47 -5.74
N SER A 324 -14.58 -15.74 -6.12
CA SER A 324 -15.01 -16.86 -5.29
C SER A 324 -14.49 -16.76 -3.86
N SER A 325 -15.42 -16.77 -2.92
CA SER A 325 -15.22 -17.03 -1.51
C SER A 325 -14.30 -18.22 -1.28
N PHE A 326 -13.07 -17.95 -0.84
CA PHE A 326 -12.22 -18.92 -0.15
C PHE A 326 -12.06 -18.43 1.29
N VAL A 327 -12.86 -19.01 2.17
CA VAL A 327 -12.74 -18.90 3.62
C VAL A 327 -11.80 -20.02 4.07
N PRO A 328 -10.68 -19.77 4.76
CA PRO A 328 -10.02 -20.81 5.53
C PRO A 328 -10.54 -20.78 6.98
N CYS A 329 -10.89 -21.97 7.46
CA CYS A 329 -11.15 -22.32 8.85
C CYS A 329 -9.99 -21.99 9.79
#